data_AF-A0A4R4ZMI9-F1
#
_entry.id   AF-A0A4R4ZMI9-F1
#
_cell.length_a   1.000
_cell.length_b   1.000
_cell.length_c   1.000
_cell.angle_alpha   90.00
_cell.angle_beta   90.00
_cell.angle_gamma   90.00
#
_symmetry.space_group_name_H-M   'P 1'
#
loop_
_entity.id
_entity.type
_entity.pdbx_description
1 polymer ?
#
loop_
_entity_poly.entity_id
_entity_poly.type
_entity_poly.pdbx_seq_one_letter_code
_entity_poly.pdbx_strand_id
1 'polypeptide(L)'
;MTAALHREVGDRIQSCLAAACPGEMEVVRAAFRYRLRTQGELNPDLMVRHRQEVKRSSPMLLAVEIARPSTLATDWLQRCHAYAELGVAAFWTFEPRHAVLSVRESRDGQRFWRTIEGAAVFETSVPFPVRMVPSELSRSVGR
;
A
#
# COMPACT_ATOMS: atom_id res chain seq x y z
N MET A 1 -3.25 -7.57 16.44
CA MET A 1 -3.91 -7.96 15.17
C MET A 1 -3.51 -9.39 14.87
N THR A 2 -4.46 -10.25 14.46
CA THR A 2 -4.16 -11.64 14.09
C THR A 2 -3.61 -11.70 12.67
N ALA A 3 -2.83 -12.73 12.35
CA ALA A 3 -2.37 -12.99 10.98
C ALA A 3 -3.54 -13.19 9.99
N ALA A 4 -4.69 -13.69 10.49
CA ALA A 4 -5.90 -13.84 9.70
C ALA A 4 -6.51 -12.49 9.28
N LEU A 5 -6.66 -11.54 10.21
CA LEU A 5 -7.19 -10.21 9.92
C LEU A 5 -6.27 -9.44 8.95
N HIS A 6 -4.95 -9.52 9.16
CA HIS A 6 -3.96 -8.92 8.25
C HIS A 6 -4.09 -9.44 6.82
N ARG A 7 -4.20 -10.78 6.68
CA ARG A 7 -4.42 -11.44 5.39
C ARG A 7 -5.73 -10.95 4.75
N GLU A 8 -6.85 -11.08 5.45
CA GLU A 8 -8.19 -10.73 4.95
C GLU A 8 -8.27 -9.26 4.47
N VAL A 9 -7.70 -8.33 5.25
CA VAL A 9 -7.60 -6.92 4.86
C VAL A 9 -6.74 -6.75 3.62
N GLY A 10 -5.60 -7.44 3.53
CA GLY A 10 -4.75 -7.42 2.35
C GLY A 10 -5.42 -7.98 1.10
N ASP A 11 -6.26 -9.02 1.24
CA ASP A 11 -7.08 -9.55 0.14
C ASP A 11 -8.08 -8.52 -0.38
N ARG A 12 -8.72 -7.79 0.52
CA ARG A 12 -9.67 -6.74 0.16
C ARG A 12 -9.00 -5.57 -0.55
N ILE A 13 -7.90 -5.06 0.01
CA ILE A 13 -7.15 -3.97 -0.62
C ILE A 13 -6.66 -4.40 -2.00
N GLN A 14 -6.12 -5.63 -2.12
CA GLN A 14 -5.72 -6.18 -3.41
C GLN A 14 -6.89 -6.23 -4.39
N SER A 15 -8.06 -6.68 -3.94
CA SER A 15 -9.26 -6.79 -4.78
C SER A 15 -9.74 -5.42 -5.27
N CYS A 16 -9.79 -4.41 -4.38
CA CYS A 16 -10.12 -3.04 -4.75
C CYS A 16 -9.13 -2.46 -5.77
N LEU A 17 -7.83 -2.66 -5.54
CA LEU A 17 -6.79 -2.21 -6.48
C LEU A 17 -6.88 -2.95 -7.81
N ALA A 18 -7.03 -4.27 -7.79
CA ALA A 18 -7.05 -5.11 -9.00
C ALA A 18 -8.27 -4.80 -9.89
N ALA A 19 -9.42 -4.52 -9.29
CA ALA A 19 -10.63 -4.14 -10.01
C ALA A 19 -10.48 -2.81 -10.79
N ALA A 20 -9.63 -1.90 -10.31
CA ALA A 20 -9.36 -0.62 -10.93
C ALA A 20 -8.04 -0.58 -11.73
N CYS A 21 -7.24 -1.65 -11.67
CA CYS A 21 -5.89 -1.68 -12.22
C CYS A 21 -5.92 -1.73 -13.77
N PRO A 22 -5.27 -0.78 -14.46
CA PRO A 22 -5.19 -0.80 -15.91
C PRO A 22 -4.29 -1.95 -16.44
N GLY A 23 -4.43 -2.28 -17.72
CA GLY A 23 -3.78 -3.46 -18.33
C GLY A 23 -2.25 -3.43 -18.32
N GLU A 24 -1.64 -2.24 -18.27
CA GLU A 24 -0.19 -2.04 -18.27
C GLU A 24 0.43 -2.22 -16.88
N MET A 25 -0.40 -2.29 -15.82
CA MET A 25 0.03 -2.43 -14.44
C MET A 25 -0.43 -3.77 -13.87
N GLU A 26 0.15 -4.13 -12.72
CA GLU A 26 -0.32 -5.27 -11.94
C GLU A 26 -0.20 -4.99 -10.45
N VAL A 27 -1.11 -5.61 -9.69
CA VAL A 27 -1.11 -5.59 -8.23
C VAL A 27 -0.50 -6.88 -7.73
N VAL A 28 0.59 -6.80 -6.98
CA VAL A 28 1.33 -7.96 -6.47
C VAL A 28 1.23 -8.02 -4.96
N ARG A 29 0.87 -9.18 -4.43
CA ARG A 29 0.81 -9.45 -2.99
C ARG A 29 2.08 -10.13 -2.47
N ALA A 30 2.46 -9.78 -1.26
CA ALA A 30 3.78 -10.05 -0.70
C ALA A 30 4.13 -11.54 -0.54
N ALA A 31 4.74 -12.10 -1.58
CA ALA A 31 5.94 -12.92 -1.47
C ALA A 31 7.12 -12.29 -2.25
N PHE A 32 6.97 -11.03 -2.67
CA PHE A 32 7.93 -10.34 -3.51
C PHE A 32 8.86 -9.50 -2.65
N ARG A 33 9.97 -10.10 -2.23
CA ARG A 33 11.08 -9.40 -1.57
C ARG A 33 11.67 -8.38 -2.55
N TYR A 34 11.29 -7.11 -2.43
CA TYR A 34 11.84 -6.04 -3.25
C TYR A 34 13.30 -5.81 -2.84
N ARG A 35 14.22 -6.00 -3.78
CA ARG A 35 15.66 -5.96 -3.48
C ARG A 35 16.19 -4.55 -3.67
N LEU A 36 16.67 -3.94 -2.58
CA LEU A 36 17.39 -2.66 -2.64
C LEU A 36 18.75 -2.85 -3.33
N ARG A 37 19.19 -1.84 -4.08
CA ARG A 37 20.41 -1.91 -4.89
C ARG A 37 21.69 -1.95 -4.05
N THR A 38 21.67 -1.41 -2.83
CA THR A 38 22.87 -1.14 -2.02
C THR A 38 22.95 -1.96 -0.73
N GLN A 39 21.83 -2.34 -0.10
CA GLN A 39 21.67 -3.47 0.84
C GLN A 39 20.26 -3.44 1.46
N GLY A 40 19.66 -4.60 1.72
CA GLY A 40 18.33 -4.75 2.36
C GLY A 40 17.21 -5.16 1.41
N GLU A 41 16.08 -5.58 1.99
CA GLU A 41 14.86 -5.91 1.26
C GLU A 41 13.70 -5.08 1.83
N LEU A 42 12.94 -4.42 0.97
CA LEU A 42 11.62 -3.92 1.34
C LEU A 42 10.60 -4.99 1.01
N ASN A 43 9.65 -5.19 1.90
CA ASN A 43 8.62 -6.20 1.71
C ASN A 43 7.28 -5.57 2.08
N PRO A 44 6.73 -4.71 1.20
CA PRO A 44 5.38 -4.18 1.39
C PRO A 44 4.38 -5.33 1.33
N ASP A 45 3.26 -5.21 2.02
CA ASP A 45 2.19 -6.20 1.99
C ASP A 45 1.55 -6.31 0.59
N LEU A 46 1.47 -5.19 -0.13
CA LEU A 46 1.06 -5.10 -1.53
C LEU A 46 1.92 -4.08 -2.27
N MET A 47 2.12 -4.27 -3.56
CA MET A 47 2.66 -3.23 -4.44
C MET A 47 1.91 -3.17 -5.76
N VAL A 48 1.98 -2.01 -6.41
CA VAL A 48 1.66 -1.85 -7.84
C VAL A 48 2.95 -1.59 -8.60
N ARG A 49 3.08 -2.20 -9.76
CA ARG A 49 4.19 -1.99 -10.69
C ARG A 49 3.74 -2.09 -12.13
N HIS A 50 4.59 -1.70 -13.06
CA HIS A 50 4.37 -2.00 -14.48
C HIS A 50 4.43 -3.51 -14.72
N ARG A 51 3.47 -4.05 -15.48
CA ARG A 51 3.34 -5.49 -15.75
C ARG A 51 4.55 -6.07 -16.50
N GLN A 52 5.19 -5.27 -17.34
CA GLN A 52 6.40 -5.67 -18.07
C GLN A 52 7.64 -5.74 -17.16
N GLU A 53 7.58 -5.14 -15.97
CA GLU A 53 8.71 -5.02 -15.05
C GLU A 53 8.71 -6.11 -13.97
N VAL A 54 9.13 -7.32 -14.37
CA VAL A 54 9.05 -8.52 -13.53
C VAL A 54 10.22 -8.71 -12.53
N LYS A 55 11.24 -7.85 -12.56
CA LYS A 55 12.45 -8.02 -11.72
C LYS A 55 12.17 -7.57 -10.28
N ARG A 56 12.84 -8.20 -9.30
CA ARG A 56 12.74 -7.83 -7.87
C ARG A 56 13.19 -6.41 -7.52
N SER A 57 13.88 -5.75 -8.42
CA SER A 57 14.34 -4.36 -8.30
C SER A 57 13.56 -3.39 -9.19
N SER A 58 12.47 -3.85 -9.82
CA SER A 58 11.65 -3.04 -10.72
C SER A 58 10.87 -2.00 -9.94
N PRO A 59 10.90 -0.71 -10.36
CA PRO A 59 10.23 0.38 -9.66
C PRO A 59 8.80 0.03 -9.21
N MET A 60 8.52 0.31 -7.94
CA MET A 60 7.16 0.26 -7.43
C MET A 60 6.48 1.60 -7.71
N LEU A 61 5.26 1.54 -8.23
CA LEU A 61 4.40 2.70 -8.44
C LEU A 61 3.60 3.03 -7.17
N LEU A 62 3.20 1.99 -6.44
CA LEU A 62 2.56 2.06 -5.12
C LEU A 62 3.15 0.99 -4.22
N ALA A 63 3.41 1.34 -2.96
CA ALA A 63 3.62 0.36 -1.88
C ALA A 63 2.53 0.53 -0.81
N VAL A 64 1.98 -0.57 -0.32
CA VAL A 64 0.98 -0.59 0.75
C VAL A 64 1.48 -1.43 1.91
N GLU A 65 1.37 -0.87 3.12
CA GLU A 65 1.68 -1.55 4.38
C GLU A 65 0.42 -1.64 5.23
N ILE A 66 0.16 -2.81 5.80
CA ILE A 66 -0.94 -3.01 6.74
C ILE A 66 -0.34 -3.04 8.13
N ALA A 67 -0.72 -2.06 8.95
CA ALA A 67 -0.11 -1.81 10.25
C ALA A 67 -0.20 -3.06 11.13
N ARG A 68 0.96 -3.51 11.63
CA ARG A 68 1.06 -4.58 12.62
C ARG A 68 1.29 -3.97 14.01
N PRO A 69 0.72 -4.55 15.07
CA PRO A 69 0.89 -4.03 16.43
C PRO A 69 2.34 -3.97 16.91
N SER A 70 3.26 -4.69 16.25
CA SER A 70 4.68 -4.75 16.57
C SER A 70 5.54 -3.77 15.77
N THR A 71 4.96 -2.95 14.88
CA THR A 71 5.72 -1.96 14.12
C THR A 71 5.98 -0.75 15.01
N LEU A 72 7.21 -0.62 15.53
CA LEU A 72 7.62 0.57 16.26
C LEU A 72 7.48 1.80 15.34
N ALA A 73 7.06 2.95 15.91
CA ALA A 73 6.93 4.20 15.16
C ALA A 73 8.22 4.58 14.40
N THR A 74 9.39 4.21 14.93
CA THR A 74 10.69 4.38 14.27
C THR A 74 10.84 3.53 13.00
N ASP A 75 10.43 2.26 13.02
CA ASP A 75 10.45 1.37 11.84
C ASP A 75 9.53 1.91 10.74
N TRP A 76 8.39 2.47 11.15
CA TRP A 76 7.46 3.13 10.25
C TRP A 76 8.07 4.33 9.52
N LEU A 77 8.67 5.26 10.27
CA LEU A 77 9.32 6.45 9.69
C LEU A 77 10.47 6.03 8.75
N GLN A 78 11.24 5.02 9.11
CA GLN A 78 12.33 4.50 8.29
C GLN A 78 11.83 3.92 6.96
N ARG A 79 10.76 3.11 6.96
CA ARG A 79 10.14 2.60 5.72
C ARG A 79 9.61 3.73 4.85
N CYS A 80 8.93 4.68 5.48
CA CYS A 80 8.47 5.93 4.88
C CYS A 80 9.60 6.67 4.12
N HIS A 81 10.78 6.81 4.73
CA HIS A 81 11.95 7.40 4.10
C HIS A 81 12.50 6.52 2.96
N ALA A 82 12.64 5.22 3.19
CA ALA A 82 13.16 4.28 2.19
C ALA A 82 12.34 4.26 0.89
N TYR A 83 11.00 4.26 0.97
CA TYR A 83 10.15 4.34 -0.21
C TYR A 83 10.27 5.68 -0.94
N ALA A 84 10.42 6.78 -0.21
CA ALA A 84 10.63 8.10 -0.81
C ALA A 84 11.99 8.20 -1.53
N GLU A 85 13.06 7.63 -0.97
CA GLU A 85 14.38 7.57 -1.59
C GLU A 85 14.40 6.71 -2.87
N LEU A 86 13.55 5.68 -2.93
CA LEU A 86 13.33 4.88 -4.13
C LEU A 86 12.48 5.57 -5.20
N GLY A 87 11.98 6.79 -4.93
CA GLY A 87 11.16 7.53 -5.87
C GLY A 87 9.76 6.96 -6.07
N VAL A 88 9.26 6.14 -5.12
CA VAL A 88 7.91 5.57 -5.20
C VAL A 88 6.88 6.69 -5.14
N ALA A 89 6.03 6.77 -6.17
CA ALA A 89 5.08 7.87 -6.34
C ALA A 89 3.95 7.84 -5.30
N ALA A 90 3.57 6.66 -4.80
CA ALA A 90 2.55 6.51 -3.77
C ALA A 90 2.94 5.50 -2.69
N PHE A 91 2.67 5.83 -1.44
CA PHE A 91 2.89 4.97 -0.30
C PHE A 91 1.74 5.08 0.70
N TRP A 92 1.09 3.95 0.99
CA TRP A 92 -0.09 3.91 1.85
C TRP A 92 0.14 3.02 3.07
N THR A 93 -0.44 3.44 4.20
CA THR A 93 -0.67 2.57 5.35
C THR A 93 -2.12 2.39 5.64
N PHE A 94 -2.46 1.18 6.04
CA PHE A 94 -3.78 0.88 6.57
C PHE A 94 -3.68 0.29 7.99
N GLU A 95 -4.28 0.97 8.96
CA GLU A 95 -4.54 0.44 10.30
C GLU A 95 -5.97 -0.12 10.34
N PRO A 96 -6.13 -1.45 10.48
CA PRO A 96 -7.43 -2.09 10.33
C PRO A 96 -8.35 -2.00 11.56
N ARG A 97 -7.83 -1.78 12.77
CA ARG A 97 -8.62 -1.73 14.01
C ARG A 97 -9.45 -0.45 14.11
N HIS A 98 -8.88 0.67 13.68
CA HIS A 98 -9.49 1.98 13.67
C HIS A 98 -9.93 2.40 12.26
N ALA A 99 -9.73 1.53 11.26
CA ALA A 99 -10.04 1.81 9.87
C ALA A 99 -9.43 3.14 9.40
N VAL A 100 -8.10 3.26 9.56
CA VAL A 100 -7.35 4.46 9.21
C VAL A 100 -6.46 4.16 8.02
N LEU A 101 -6.68 4.90 6.93
CA LEU A 101 -5.84 4.89 5.74
C LEU A 101 -5.01 6.18 5.71
N SER A 102 -3.69 6.06 5.83
CA SER A 102 -2.77 7.17 5.63
C SER A 102 -2.13 7.06 4.25
N VAL A 103 -2.15 8.16 3.50
CA VAL A 103 -1.76 8.22 2.09
C VAL A 103 -0.69 9.26 1.92
N ARG A 104 0.42 8.85 1.30
CA ARG A 104 1.50 9.71 0.86
C ARG A 104 1.64 9.59 -0.64
N GLU A 105 1.55 10.69 -1.34
CA GLU A 105 1.60 10.70 -2.80
C GLU A 105 2.50 11.84 -3.28
N SER A 106 3.14 11.65 -4.43
CA SER A 106 3.89 12.68 -5.14
C SER A 106 3.28 12.86 -6.52
N ARG A 107 2.91 14.10 -6.86
CA ARG A 107 2.33 14.47 -8.16
C ARG A 107 2.99 15.75 -8.65
N ASP A 108 3.56 15.72 -9.85
CA ASP A 108 4.23 16.88 -10.46
C ASP A 108 5.29 17.53 -9.53
N GLY A 109 6.03 16.70 -8.79
CA GLY A 109 7.03 17.14 -7.82
C GLY A 109 6.47 17.63 -6.47
N GLN A 110 5.16 17.73 -6.32
CA GLN A 110 4.50 18.11 -5.07
C GLN A 110 4.12 16.89 -4.25
N ARG A 111 4.37 16.95 -2.93
CA ARG A 111 4.08 15.87 -1.99
C ARG A 111 2.79 16.15 -1.23
N PHE A 112 1.90 15.17 -1.22
CA PHE A 112 0.60 15.23 -0.54
C PHE A 112 0.52 14.17 0.55
N TRP A 113 -0.18 14.54 1.63
CA TRP A 113 -0.37 13.70 2.81
C TRP A 113 -1.83 13.77 3.22
N ARG A 114 -2.48 12.63 3.37
CA ARG A 114 -3.89 12.53 3.75
C ARG A 114 -4.09 11.39 4.74
N THR A 115 -5.00 11.60 5.68
CA THR A 115 -5.53 10.54 6.54
C THR A 115 -7.02 10.46 6.30
N ILE A 116 -7.51 9.25 6.01
CA ILE A 116 -8.90 8.95 5.73
C ILE A 116 -9.34 7.91 6.76
N GLU A 117 -10.43 8.19 7.46
CA GLU A 117 -10.86 7.40 8.61
C GLU A 117 -12.30 6.89 8.44
N GLY A 118 -12.57 5.68 8.94
CA GLY A 118 -13.91 5.14 9.04
C GLY A 118 -14.65 5.08 7.71
N ALA A 119 -15.76 5.81 7.60
CA ALA A 119 -16.63 5.82 6.42
C ALA A 119 -16.28 6.90 5.38
N ALA A 120 -15.22 7.70 5.61
CA ALA A 120 -14.80 8.71 4.66
C ALA A 120 -14.31 8.07 3.35
N VAL A 121 -14.69 8.67 2.22
CA VAL A 121 -14.28 8.19 0.89
C VAL A 121 -12.86 8.64 0.61
N PHE A 122 -12.00 7.68 0.27
CA PHE A 122 -10.70 7.92 -0.32
C PHE A 122 -10.79 7.78 -1.83
N GLU A 123 -10.33 8.80 -2.54
CA GLU A 123 -10.14 8.79 -3.99
C GLU A 123 -8.75 9.32 -4.33
N THR A 124 -8.12 8.66 -5.30
CA THR A 124 -6.85 9.07 -5.89
C THR A 124 -6.78 8.69 -7.35
N SER A 125 -5.91 9.37 -8.08
CA SER A 125 -5.54 9.04 -9.46
C SER A 125 -4.11 8.50 -9.56
N VAL A 126 -3.44 8.25 -8.43
CA VAL A 126 -2.03 7.82 -8.38
C VAL A 126 -1.96 6.46 -7.69
N PRO A 127 -1.43 5.40 -8.35
CA PRO A 127 -0.89 5.39 -9.72
C PRO A 127 -1.96 5.32 -10.82
N PHE A 128 -3.22 5.04 -10.45
CA PHE A 128 -4.38 5.04 -11.32
C PHE A 128 -5.64 5.40 -10.52
N PRO A 129 -6.77 5.75 -11.17
CA PRO A 129 -8.02 6.05 -10.49
C PRO A 129 -8.49 4.90 -9.59
N VAL A 130 -8.57 5.12 -8.29
CA VAL A 130 -9.14 4.16 -7.34
C VAL A 130 -9.95 4.87 -6.27
N ARG A 131 -11.02 4.21 -5.85
CA ARG A 131 -11.93 4.65 -4.80
C ARG A 131 -12.06 3.57 -3.73
N MET A 132 -11.89 3.94 -2.46
CA MET A 132 -12.01 3.02 -1.32
C MET A 132 -12.62 3.72 -0.11
N VAL A 133 -13.20 2.93 0.80
CA VAL A 133 -13.65 3.41 2.11
C VAL A 133 -12.96 2.56 3.19
N PRO A 134 -12.19 3.15 4.12
CA PRO A 134 -11.40 2.40 5.10
C PRO A 134 -12.21 1.35 5.90
N SER A 135 -13.41 1.70 6.35
CA SER A 135 -14.26 0.80 7.12
C SER A 135 -14.79 -0.39 6.32
N GLU A 136 -14.85 -0.31 4.99
CA GLU A 136 -15.24 -1.45 4.14
C GLU A 136 -14.10 -2.48 4.02
N LEU A 137 -12.85 -2.05 4.22
CA LEU A 137 -11.67 -2.92 4.18
C LEU A 137 -11.52 -3.77 5.46
N SER A 138 -12.05 -3.30 6.60
CA SER A 138 -11.91 -3.95 7.90
C SER A 138 -13.16 -4.71 8.39
N ARG A 139 -14.32 -4.57 7.72
CA ARG A 139 -15.54 -5.34 8.04
C ARG A 139 -15.26 -6.84 7.90
N SER A 140 -15.37 -7.61 8.98
CA SER A 140 -15.47 -9.07 8.85
C SER A 140 -16.74 -9.39 8.05
N VAL A 141 -16.65 -10.25 7.03
CA VAL A 141 -17.87 -10.87 6.49
C VAL A 141 -18.47 -11.65 7.66
N GLY A 142 -19.63 -11.23 8.14
CA GLY A 142 -20.35 -11.93 9.20
C GLY A 142 -20.46 -13.41 8.81
N ARG A 143 -19.97 -14.28 9.69
CA ARG A 143 -20.34 -15.70 9.64
C ARG A 143 -21.76 -15.88 10.11
#